data_AF-A0A920NHQ0-F1
#
_entry.id   AF-A0A920NHQ0-F1
#
_cell.length_a   1.000
_cell.length_b   1.000
_cell.length_c   1.000
_cell.angle_alpha   90.00
_cell.angle_beta   90.00
_cell.angle_gamma   90.00
#
_symmetry.space_group_name_H-M   'P 1'
#
loop_
_entity.id
_entity.type
_entity.pdbx_description
1 polymer ?
#
loop_
_entity_poly.entity_id
_entity_poly.type
_entity_poly.pdbx_seq_one_letter_code
_entity_poly.pdbx_strand_id
1 'polypeptide(L)'
;MVDVSDKQDTKRTAIARGFIKMKSATVLAIKENQLTKGDVLGVARIAGIMAAKSTPQLIPLCHQIKLNDAKLEFNYINPNTRFL
;
A
#
# COMPACT_ATOMS: atom_id res chain seq x y z
N MET A 1 -10.81 -16.06 -14.27
CA MET A 1 -9.72 -15.35 -14.95
C MET A 1 -10.15 -15.14 -16.39
N VAL A 2 -10.07 -13.93 -16.93
CA VAL A 2 -10.42 -13.65 -18.34
C VAL A 2 -9.18 -13.88 -19.21
N ASP A 3 -9.32 -14.42 -20.42
CA ASP A 3 -8.19 -14.52 -21.34
C ASP A 3 -7.67 -13.12 -21.72
N VAL A 4 -6.34 -12.95 -21.68
CA VAL A 4 -5.65 -11.70 -22.00
C VAL A 4 -4.54 -11.90 -23.03
N SER A 5 -4.45 -13.07 -23.66
CA SER A 5 -3.37 -13.46 -24.57
C SER A 5 -3.25 -12.55 -25.79
N ASP A 6 -4.38 -12.03 -26.30
CA ASP A 6 -4.42 -11.11 -27.44
C ASP A 6 -4.09 -9.65 -27.09
N LYS A 7 -3.89 -9.34 -25.79
CA LYS A 7 -3.56 -7.97 -25.36
C LYS A 7 -2.07 -7.72 -25.50
N GLN A 8 -1.72 -6.65 -26.20
CA GLN A 8 -0.33 -6.22 -26.32
C GLN A 8 0.26 -5.76 -24.97
N ASP A 9 1.53 -6.11 -24.75
CA ASP A 9 2.30 -5.62 -23.63
C ASP A 9 2.51 -4.11 -23.74
N THR A 10 2.21 -3.41 -22.65
CA THR A 10 2.26 -1.95 -22.55
C THR A 10 2.80 -1.57 -21.18
N LYS A 11 3.40 -0.38 -21.06
CA LYS A 11 3.76 0.17 -19.74
C LYS A 11 2.48 0.56 -19.00
N ARG A 12 2.32 0.03 -17.80
CA ARG A 12 1.14 0.27 -16.94
C ARG A 12 1.56 0.80 -15.59
N THR A 13 0.79 1.74 -15.07
CA THR A 13 0.96 2.32 -13.74
C THR A 13 -0.42 2.49 -13.11
N ALA A 14 -0.53 2.17 -11.82
CA ALA A 14 -1.73 2.39 -11.03
C ALA A 14 -1.35 3.03 -9.70
N ILE A 15 -2.19 3.92 -9.19
CA ILE A 15 -2.01 4.59 -7.90
C ILE A 15 -3.27 4.37 -7.08
N ALA A 16 -3.10 3.86 -5.86
CA ALA A 16 -4.17 3.71 -4.87
C ALA A 16 -3.82 4.53 -3.61
N ARG A 17 -4.84 4.97 -2.88
CA ARG A 17 -4.69 5.70 -1.61
C ARG A 17 -5.66 5.14 -0.59
N GLY A 18 -5.29 5.23 0.68
CA GLY A 18 -6.13 4.89 1.82
C GLY A 18 -5.69 5.68 3.04
N PHE A 19 -6.52 5.71 4.08
CA PHE A 19 -6.18 6.35 5.34
C PHE A 19 -6.56 5.45 6.52
N ILE A 20 -5.86 5.63 7.63
CA ILE A 20 -6.15 4.96 8.89
C ILE A 20 -6.35 6.05 9.94
N LYS A 21 -7.56 6.11 10.50
CA LYS A 21 -7.85 7.01 11.62
C LYS A 21 -7.37 6.37 12.92
N MET A 22 -6.66 7.15 13.74
CA MET A 22 -6.16 6.72 15.04
C MET A 22 -6.21 7.87 16.05
N LYS A 23 -5.94 7.57 17.32
CA LYS A 23 -5.85 8.60 18.37
C LYS A 23 -4.66 9.52 18.11
N SER A 24 -4.77 10.80 18.47
CA SER A 24 -3.68 11.78 18.31
C SER A 24 -2.39 11.33 19.01
N ALA A 25 -2.50 10.75 20.21
CA ALA A 25 -1.36 10.19 20.95
C ALA A 25 -0.64 9.08 20.17
N THR A 26 -1.37 8.26 19.39
CA THR A 26 -0.77 7.21 18.56
C THR A 26 0.02 7.81 17.39
N VAL A 27 -0.52 8.85 16.73
CA VAL A 27 0.20 9.54 15.65
C VAL A 27 1.50 10.16 16.15
N LEU A 28 1.46 10.79 17.32
CA LEU A 28 2.66 11.35 17.97
C LEU A 28 3.69 10.28 18.28
N ALA A 29 3.27 9.16 18.89
CA ALA A 29 4.17 8.06 19.20
C ALA A 29 4.82 7.44 17.94
N ILE A 30 4.10 7.38 16.82
CA ILE A 30 4.68 6.94 15.53
C ILE A 30 5.73 7.95 15.04
N LYS A 31 5.43 9.26 15.08
CA LYS A 31 6.37 10.31 14.67
C LYS A 31 7.65 10.30 15.48
N GLU A 32 7.53 10.08 16.78
CA GLU A 32 8.66 10.06 17.72
C GLU A 32 9.34 8.68 17.81
N ASN A 33 8.84 7.69 17.08
CA ASN A 33 9.33 6.31 17.06
C ASN A 33 9.39 5.65 18.46
N GLN A 34 8.40 5.95 19.31
CA GLN A 34 8.32 5.49 20.71
C GLN A 34 7.39 4.27 20.89
N LEU A 35 7.01 3.60 19.82
CA LEU A 35 6.15 2.43 19.89
C LEU A 35 6.95 1.19 20.30
N THR A 36 6.40 0.42 21.25
CA THR A 36 6.99 -0.84 21.72
C THR A 36 7.13 -1.90 20.62
N LYS A 37 6.38 -1.78 19.52
CA LYS A 37 6.44 -2.68 18.36
C LYS A 37 7.53 -2.33 17.35
N GLY A 38 8.29 -1.25 17.57
CA GLY A 38 9.34 -0.78 16.65
C GLY A 38 8.82 0.12 15.52
N ASP A 39 9.58 0.19 14.42
CA ASP A 39 9.30 1.06 13.27
C ASP A 39 8.06 0.58 12.47
N VAL A 40 6.92 1.17 12.80
CA VAL A 40 5.63 0.84 12.17
C VAL A 40 5.59 1.20 10.70
N LEU A 41 6.18 2.34 10.28
CA LEU A 41 6.12 2.79 8.89
C LEU A 41 7.05 1.97 8.00
N GLY A 42 8.24 1.62 8.50
CA GLY A 42 9.16 0.72 7.82
C GLY A 42 8.53 -0.66 7.59
N VAL A 43 7.96 -1.26 8.64
CA VAL A 43 7.27 -2.56 8.55
C VAL A 43 6.07 -2.48 7.60
N ALA A 44 5.25 -1.44 7.70
CA ALA A 44 4.09 -1.27 6.82
C ALA A 44 4.48 -1.11 5.34
N ARG A 45 5.62 -0.47 5.04
CA ARG A 45 6.15 -0.36 3.67
C ARG A 45 6.49 -1.74 3.10
N ILE A 46 7.22 -2.56 3.86
CA ILE A 46 7.61 -3.91 3.43
C ILE A 46 6.36 -4.77 3.24
N ALA A 47 5.43 -4.73 4.20
CA ALA A 47 4.18 -5.49 4.12
C ALA A 47 3.36 -5.11 2.88
N GLY A 48 3.23 -3.81 2.57
CA GLY A 48 2.51 -3.34 1.38
C GLY A 48 3.15 -3.80 0.07
N ILE A 49 4.48 -3.76 -0.04
CA ILE A 49 5.21 -4.23 -1.22
C ILE A 49 5.05 -5.75 -1.40
N MET A 50 5.13 -6.53 -0.31
CA MET A 50 4.88 -7.97 -0.35
C MET A 50 3.43 -8.28 -0.74
N ALA A 51 2.46 -7.53 -0.21
CA ALA A 51 1.06 -7.68 -0.55
C ALA A 51 0.80 -7.42 -2.04
N ALA A 52 1.41 -6.37 -2.62
CA ALA A 52 1.29 -6.07 -4.04
C ALA A 52 1.73 -7.25 -4.92
N LYS A 53 2.85 -7.90 -4.58
CA LYS A 53 3.35 -9.10 -5.29
C LYS A 53 2.48 -10.34 -5.04
N SER A 54 1.81 -10.39 -3.90
CA SER A 54 0.95 -11.51 -3.48
C SER A 54 -0.50 -11.38 -3.98
N THR A 55 -0.82 -10.32 -4.73
CA THR A 55 -2.17 -10.05 -5.24
C THR A 55 -2.81 -11.24 -5.98
N PRO A 56 -2.15 -11.93 -6.93
CA PRO A 56 -2.79 -13.05 -7.64
C PRO A 56 -3.06 -14.27 -6.74
N GLN A 57 -2.37 -14.42 -5.61
CA GLN A 57 -2.67 -15.45 -4.61
C GLN A 57 -3.85 -15.07 -3.71
N LEU A 58 -4.07 -13.77 -3.51
CA LEU A 58 -5.10 -13.24 -2.60
C LEU A 58 -6.45 -12.99 -3.30
N ILE A 59 -6.44 -12.65 -4.60
CA ILE A 59 -7.64 -12.26 -5.34
C ILE A 59 -7.94 -13.30 -6.45
N PRO A 60 -9.05 -14.06 -6.37
CA PRO A 60 -9.30 -15.24 -7.21
C PRO A 60 -9.27 -15.04 -8.73
N LEU A 61 -9.55 -13.83 -9.22
CA LEU A 61 -9.62 -13.55 -10.65
C LEU A 61 -8.47 -12.66 -11.16
N CYS A 62 -7.47 -12.38 -10.32
CA CYS A 62 -6.29 -11.63 -10.73
C CYS A 62 -5.31 -12.50 -11.52
N HIS A 63 -4.75 -11.92 -12.58
CA HIS A 63 -3.65 -12.51 -13.33
C HIS A 63 -2.34 -12.36 -12.59
N GLN A 64 -1.43 -13.32 -12.77
CA GLN A 64 -0.05 -13.17 -12.34
C GLN A 64 0.67 -12.19 -13.27
N ILE A 65 1.06 -11.03 -12.73
CA ILE A 65 1.73 -9.96 -13.47
C ILE A 65 3.15 -9.78 -12.93
N LYS A 66 4.13 -9.62 -13.83
CA LYS A 66 5.50 -9.23 -13.46
C LYS A 66 5.50 -7.75 -13.07
N LEU A 67 5.60 -7.47 -11.77
CA LEU A 67 5.74 -6.11 -11.27
C LEU A 67 7.19 -5.64 -11.43
N ASN A 68 7.38 -4.54 -12.15
CA ASN A 68 8.69 -3.91 -12.31
C ASN A 68 9.03 -3.00 -11.12
N ASP A 69 8.02 -2.35 -10.54
CA ASP A 69 8.18 -1.48 -9.37
C ASP A 69 6.93 -1.54 -8.47
N ALA A 70 7.14 -1.36 -7.17
CA ALA A 70 6.07 -1.23 -6.18
C ALA A 70 6.55 -0.32 -5.04
N LYS A 71 5.88 0.83 -4.89
CA LYS A 71 6.21 1.85 -3.90
C LYS A 71 5.05 2.10 -2.94
N LEU A 72 5.38 2.35 -1.68
CA LEU A 72 4.40 2.72 -0.66
C LEU A 72 4.90 3.94 0.13
N GLU A 73 4.07 4.98 0.17
CA GLU A 73 4.36 6.27 0.79
C GLU A 73 3.33 6.59 1.86
N PHE A 74 3.75 7.32 2.90
CA PHE A 74 2.90 7.71 4.01
C PHE A 74 2.95 9.22 4.19
N ASN A 75 1.78 9.81 4.46
CA ASN A 75 1.65 11.22 4.80
C ASN A 75 0.84 11.35 6.08
N TYR A 76 1.30 12.19 7.01
CA TYR A 76 0.50 12.57 8.16
C TYR A 76 -0.56 13.57 7.72
N ILE A 77 -1.82 13.19 7.90
CA ILE A 77 -2.94 14.00 7.44
C ILE A 77 -3.44 14.89 8.58
N ASN A 78 -3.72 16.15 8.26
CA ASN A 78 -4.29 17.09 9.23
C ASN A 78 -5.73 16.68 9.52
N PRO A 79 -6.22 16.77 10.77
CA PRO A 79 -7.62 16.50 11.11
C PRO A 79 -8.66 17.24 10.24
N ASN A 80 -8.30 18.36 9.62
CA ASN A 80 -9.19 19.12 8.72
C ASN A 80 -9.11 18.72 7.24
N THR A 81 -8.27 17.76 6.87
CA THR A 81 -8.17 17.30 5.48
C THR A 81 -9.41 16.48 5.13
N ARG A 82 -10.24 17.00 4.21
CA ARG A 82 -11.33 16.24 3.62
C ARG A 82 -10.75 15.26 2.59
N PHE A 83 -11.03 13.98 2.77
CA PHE A 83 -10.76 12.97 1.75
C PHE A 83 -11.91 13.01 0.73
N LEU A 84 -11.58 13.30 -0.52
CA LEU A 84 -12.45 13.10 -1.69
C LEU A 84 -12.20 11.70 -2.25
#